data_AF-A0A357ELI6-F1
#
_entry.id   AF-A0A357ELI6-F1
#
_cell.length_a   1.000
_cell.length_b   1.000
_cell.length_c   1.000
_cell.angle_alpha   90.00
_cell.angle_beta   90.00
_cell.angle_gamma   90.00
#
_symmetry.space_group_name_H-M   'P 1'
#
loop_
_entity.id
_entity.type
_entity.pdbx_description
1 polymer ?
#
loop_
_entity_poly.entity_id
_entity_poly.type
_entity_poly.pdbx_seq_one_letter_code
_entity_poly.pdbx_strand_id
1 'polypeptide(L)'
;QVECTINGIGERAGNTSLEEIVMGLRTRKDFYQADTGIRTEEIAKTSRLVSKITGMVVQPNKAIVGANAFAHTSGIHQDGLLKEKATYEIMRPESIGLVESQMVMGKLSGRHAFRQRLEELGYKLGEAEVNHAFERFKKLADHKKEIFEEDLEVIVSEELAKMAERLVLKGLHVLSGTDQVPTATVELEIDGKSVSQTGTGDGPVDAVYRTIAALTQTKSRLLMYVVKAITGGTDAQGEVSVRVQEDGRTVSGHGADTDIITASARAYVSALNKLSYLATRQAQGEQKVNLI
;
A
#
# COMPACT_ATOMS: atom_id res chain seq x y z
N GLN A 1 6.75 24.52 30.80
CA GLN A 1 5.56 23.65 30.64
C GLN A 1 4.93 23.99 29.29
N VAL A 2 4.52 22.98 28.52
CA VAL A 2 3.87 23.17 27.22
C VAL A 2 2.64 22.26 27.17
N GLU A 3 1.51 22.80 26.72
CA GLU A 3 0.31 22.01 26.42
C GLU A 3 0.34 21.62 24.94
N CYS A 4 0.22 20.33 24.66
CA CYS A 4 0.40 19.78 23.32
C CYS A 4 -0.43 18.51 23.14
N THR A 5 -0.57 18.05 21.89
CA THR A 5 -1.29 16.83 21.55
C THR A 5 -0.52 16.00 20.53
N ILE A 6 -0.78 14.70 20.54
CA ILE A 6 -0.26 13.78 19.52
C ILE A 6 -0.89 14.13 18.17
N ASN A 7 -0.07 14.12 17.12
CA ASN A 7 -0.47 14.49 15.76
C ASN A 7 -0.85 15.98 15.60
N GLY A 8 -0.74 16.80 16.66
CA GLY A 8 -1.26 18.17 16.68
C GLY A 8 -2.79 18.26 16.62
N ILE A 9 -3.50 17.18 17.00
CA ILE A 9 -4.98 17.19 16.98
C ILE A 9 -5.56 18.26 17.91
N GLY A 10 -6.59 18.96 17.44
CA GLY A 10 -7.27 20.03 18.17
C GLY A 10 -8.31 20.71 17.29
N GLU A 11 -8.98 21.71 17.84
CA GLU A 11 -9.95 22.50 17.07
C GLU A 11 -9.28 23.28 15.93
N ARG A 12 -10.00 23.45 14.81
CA ARG A 12 -9.57 24.25 13.64
C ARG A 12 -8.21 23.81 13.09
N ALA A 13 -7.14 24.56 13.39
CA ALA A 13 -5.78 24.30 12.91
C ALA A 13 -5.02 23.29 13.79
N GLY A 14 -5.61 22.86 14.91
CA GLY A 14 -4.99 21.92 15.83
C GLY A 14 -4.29 22.58 17.02
N ASN A 15 -3.66 21.74 17.84
CA ASN A 15 -2.81 22.15 18.95
C ASN A 15 -1.33 21.93 18.60
N THR A 16 -0.45 22.41 19.47
CA THR A 16 0.99 22.15 19.31
C THR A 16 1.28 20.65 19.30
N SER A 17 2.09 20.21 18.35
CA SER A 17 2.44 18.81 18.11
C SER A 17 3.46 18.31 19.14
N LEU A 18 3.08 17.29 19.93
CA LEU A 18 3.94 16.72 20.96
C LEU A 18 5.21 16.12 20.36
N GLU A 19 5.08 15.32 19.31
CA GLU A 19 6.21 14.64 18.66
C GLU A 19 7.23 15.62 18.10
N GLU A 20 6.82 16.79 17.61
CA GLU A 20 7.71 17.81 17.07
C GLU A 20 8.50 18.53 18.17
N ILE A 21 7.86 18.86 19.30
CA ILE A 21 8.54 19.44 20.45
C ILE A 21 9.59 18.46 20.99
N VAL A 22 9.16 17.22 21.22
CA VAL A 22 10.01 16.20 21.86
C VAL A 22 11.22 15.88 20.99
N MET A 23 11.01 15.66 19.70
CA MET A 23 12.12 15.35 18.78
C MET A 23 12.98 16.58 18.52
N GLY A 24 12.42 17.79 18.50
CA GLY A 24 13.19 19.04 18.42
C GLY A 24 14.17 19.20 19.60
N LEU A 25 13.69 18.97 20.82
CA LEU A 25 14.54 19.01 22.03
C LEU A 25 15.61 17.92 22.00
N ARG A 26 15.24 16.69 21.63
CA ARG A 26 16.16 15.54 21.63
C ARG A 26 17.26 15.67 20.57
N THR A 27 16.91 16.15 19.37
CA THR A 27 17.86 16.34 18.27
C THR A 27 18.78 17.53 18.48
N ARG A 28 18.32 18.58 19.16
CA ARG A 28 19.13 19.78 19.46
C ARG A 28 19.40 19.96 20.95
N LYS A 29 19.71 18.85 21.62
CA LYS A 29 20.04 18.83 23.05
C LYS A 29 21.24 19.72 23.39
N ASP A 30 22.18 19.87 22.45
CA ASP A 30 23.32 20.80 22.50
C ASP A 30 22.90 22.25 22.70
N PHE A 31 21.80 22.65 22.05
CA PHE A 31 21.32 24.02 22.05
C PHE A 31 20.31 24.29 23.17
N TYR A 32 19.29 23.42 23.29
CA TYR A 32 18.20 23.63 24.23
C TYR A 32 18.54 23.25 25.67
N GLN A 33 19.55 22.39 25.88
CA GLN A 33 19.99 21.92 27.20
C GLN A 33 18.83 21.41 28.07
N ALA A 34 17.82 20.82 27.43
CA ALA A 34 16.59 20.34 28.04
C ALA A 34 16.23 18.96 27.46
N ASP A 35 15.45 18.20 28.23
CA ASP A 35 14.99 16.87 27.84
C ASP A 35 13.58 16.62 28.39
N THR A 36 12.96 15.54 27.93
CA THR A 36 11.63 15.11 28.39
C THR A 36 11.70 13.67 28.88
N GLY A 37 10.77 13.27 29.77
CA GLY A 37 10.62 11.87 30.18
C GLY A 37 9.89 10.98 29.15
N ILE A 38 9.70 11.46 27.92
CA ILE A 38 8.87 10.79 26.91
C ILE A 38 9.69 9.70 26.22
N ARG A 39 9.13 8.50 26.16
CA ARG A 39 9.69 7.37 25.40
C ARG A 39 9.43 7.57 23.90
N THR A 40 10.41 8.10 23.19
CA THR A 40 10.24 8.51 21.79
C THR A 40 9.98 7.34 20.87
N GLU A 41 10.48 6.16 21.20
CA GLU A 41 10.32 4.92 20.45
C GLU A 41 8.85 4.45 20.37
N GLU A 42 7.95 5.04 21.16
CA GLU A 42 6.50 4.79 21.09
C GLU A 42 5.74 5.84 20.27
N ILE A 43 6.41 6.89 19.76
CA ILE A 43 5.77 8.01 19.05
C ILE A 43 5.02 7.52 17.81
N ALA A 44 5.67 6.75 16.93
CA ALA A 44 5.04 6.30 15.69
C ALA A 44 3.85 5.36 15.95
N LYS A 45 3.91 4.53 16.99
CA LYS A 45 2.82 3.65 17.39
C LYS A 45 1.65 4.45 17.99
N THR A 46 1.95 5.45 18.82
CA THR A 46 0.96 6.32 19.45
C THR A 46 0.26 7.19 18.41
N SER A 47 1.00 7.76 17.47
CA SER A 47 0.45 8.50 16.33
C SER A 47 -0.55 7.66 15.52
N ARG A 48 -0.18 6.42 15.19
CA ARG A 48 -1.07 5.45 14.51
C ARG A 48 -2.30 5.10 15.33
N LEU A 49 -2.15 4.90 16.64
CA LEU A 49 -3.26 4.62 17.54
C LEU A 49 -4.26 5.78 17.59
N VAL A 50 -3.77 7.02 17.75
CA VAL A 50 -4.60 8.23 17.78
C VAL A 50 -5.34 8.38 16.45
N SER A 51 -4.64 8.25 15.31
CA SER A 51 -5.26 8.31 13.99
C SER A 51 -6.37 7.26 13.81
N LYS A 52 -6.15 6.03 14.31
CA LYS A 52 -7.15 4.96 14.28
C LYS A 52 -8.37 5.26 15.15
N ILE A 53 -8.17 5.81 16.35
CA ILE A 53 -9.27 6.09 17.30
C ILE A 53 -10.11 7.27 16.81
N THR A 54 -9.47 8.31 16.28
CA THR A 54 -10.16 9.56 15.91
C THR A 54 -10.66 9.57 14.47
N GLY A 55 -10.17 8.65 13.63
CA GLY A 55 -10.41 8.66 12.18
C GLY A 55 -9.68 9.77 11.43
N MET A 56 -8.89 10.61 12.12
CA MET A 56 -8.12 11.68 11.49
C MET A 56 -6.81 11.13 10.94
N VAL A 57 -6.68 11.13 9.62
CA VAL A 57 -5.50 10.62 8.92
C VAL A 57 -4.31 11.59 9.10
N VAL A 58 -3.12 11.05 9.35
CA VAL A 58 -1.87 11.81 9.42
C VAL A 58 -1.44 12.21 8.00
N GLN A 59 -1.15 13.50 7.81
CA GLN A 59 -0.67 14.00 6.51
C GLN A 59 0.70 13.38 6.17
N PRO A 60 0.93 12.93 4.92
CA PRO A 60 2.20 12.28 4.53
C PRO A 60 3.45 13.12 4.81
N ASN A 61 3.36 14.43 4.67
CA ASN A 61 4.45 15.39 4.89
C ASN A 61 4.51 15.96 6.31
N LYS A 62 3.73 15.42 7.27
CA LYS A 62 3.80 15.88 8.65
C LYS A 62 5.17 15.57 9.24
N ALA A 63 5.74 16.53 9.96
CA ALA A 63 7.01 16.36 10.63
C ALA A 63 6.98 15.17 11.60
N ILE A 64 8.09 14.44 11.68
CA ILE A 64 8.32 13.27 12.55
C ILE A 64 7.49 12.03 12.17
N VAL A 65 6.16 12.13 12.11
CA VAL A 65 5.27 10.95 11.99
C VAL A 65 4.62 10.79 10.62
N GLY A 66 4.83 11.73 9.70
CA GLY A 66 4.35 11.61 8.32
C GLY A 66 5.04 10.47 7.56
N ALA A 67 4.32 9.85 6.64
CA ALA A 67 4.86 8.76 5.81
C ALA A 67 6.14 9.15 5.04
N ASN A 68 6.29 10.43 4.70
CA ASN A 68 7.43 10.96 3.96
C ASN A 68 8.54 11.54 4.88
N ALA A 69 8.36 11.51 6.21
CA ALA A 69 9.27 12.18 7.15
C ALA A 69 10.72 11.64 7.12
N PHE A 70 10.89 10.38 6.69
CA PHE A 70 12.19 9.69 6.58
C PHE A 70 12.44 9.12 5.18
N ALA A 71 11.71 9.62 4.18
CA ALA A 71 11.84 9.18 2.80
C ALA A 71 12.96 9.95 2.08
N HIS A 72 13.82 9.24 1.33
CA HIS A 72 14.94 9.84 0.58
C HIS A 72 14.82 9.53 -0.92
N THR A 73 14.66 10.58 -1.74
CA THR A 73 14.27 10.46 -3.16
C THR A 73 15.39 10.79 -4.17
N SER A 74 16.45 11.49 -3.77
CA SER A 74 17.49 11.94 -4.71
C SER A 74 18.69 10.98 -4.73
N GLY A 75 19.23 10.67 -5.91
CA GLY A 75 20.38 9.76 -6.04
C GLY A 75 21.64 10.26 -5.32
N ILE A 76 21.79 11.59 -5.18
CA ILE A 76 22.86 12.19 -4.39
C ILE A 76 22.62 12.05 -2.88
N HIS A 77 21.36 12.10 -2.43
CA HIS A 77 21.01 11.86 -1.03
C HIS A 77 21.17 10.39 -0.67
N GLN A 78 20.83 9.47 -1.59
CA GLN A 78 21.02 8.03 -1.39
C GLN A 78 22.51 7.66 -1.34
N ASP A 79 23.34 8.16 -2.27
CA ASP A 79 24.79 7.99 -2.23
C ASP A 79 25.41 8.59 -0.95
N GLY A 80 24.94 9.76 -0.53
CA GLY A 80 25.37 10.38 0.72
C GLY A 80 24.92 9.59 1.96
N LEU A 81 23.72 8.99 1.96
CA LEU A 81 23.23 8.15 3.06
C LEU A 81 24.05 6.86 3.18
N LEU A 82 24.42 6.26 2.05
CA LEU A 82 25.26 5.06 1.99
C LEU A 82 26.67 5.33 2.51
N LYS A 83 27.19 6.54 2.29
CA LYS A 83 28.51 6.97 2.79
C LYS A 83 28.47 7.38 4.25
N GLU A 84 27.50 8.21 4.65
CA GLU A 84 27.29 8.68 6.02
C GLU A 84 25.83 9.09 6.24
N LYS A 85 25.07 8.26 6.97
CA LYS A 85 23.63 8.47 7.24
C LYS A 85 23.35 9.84 7.90
N ALA A 86 24.25 10.34 8.75
CA ALA A 86 24.07 11.61 9.45
C ALA A 86 24.04 12.86 8.52
N THR A 87 24.43 12.70 7.26
CA THR A 87 24.46 13.81 6.27
C THR A 87 23.07 14.35 5.96
N TYR A 88 22.06 13.48 5.92
CA TYR A 88 20.67 13.82 5.55
C TYR A 88 19.65 13.41 6.61
N GLU A 89 20.03 12.54 7.55
CA GLU A 89 19.19 12.16 8.69
C GLU A 89 19.68 12.81 9.97
N ILE A 90 19.06 13.93 10.34
CA ILE A 90 19.31 14.57 11.64
C ILE A 90 18.81 13.70 12.82
N MET A 91 17.89 12.77 12.54
CA MET A 91 17.43 11.73 13.46
C MET A 91 17.07 10.48 12.66
N ARG A 92 17.15 9.31 13.30
CA ARG A 92 16.91 8.02 12.64
C ARG A 92 15.43 7.61 12.75
N PRO A 93 14.85 6.86 11.79
CA PRO A 93 13.47 6.36 11.90
C PRO A 93 13.22 5.54 13.17
N GLU A 94 14.22 4.76 13.60
CA GLU A 94 14.14 3.92 14.79
C GLU A 94 14.01 4.75 16.08
N SER A 95 14.48 6.01 16.06
CA SER A 95 14.38 6.92 17.21
C SER A 95 12.94 7.24 17.61
N ILE A 96 11.99 7.02 16.69
CA ILE A 96 10.55 7.17 16.93
C ILE A 96 9.76 5.85 16.85
N GLY A 97 10.46 4.72 16.74
CA GLY A 97 9.85 3.39 16.63
C GLY A 97 9.36 3.00 15.23
N LEU A 98 9.93 3.59 14.17
CA LEU A 98 9.76 3.08 12.81
C LEU A 98 10.85 2.03 12.50
N VAL A 99 10.47 0.98 11.77
CA VAL A 99 11.41 -0.01 11.22
C VAL A 99 11.75 0.42 9.79
N GLU A 100 13.01 0.23 9.39
CA GLU A 100 13.77 0.90 8.32
C GLU A 100 13.04 1.36 7.02
N SER A 101 13.59 2.46 6.48
CA SER A 101 13.15 3.38 5.41
C SER A 101 12.58 2.77 4.11
N GLN A 102 11.49 3.36 3.62
CA GLN A 102 10.98 3.15 2.26
C GLN A 102 11.87 3.90 1.25
N MET A 103 12.63 3.16 0.43
CA MET A 103 13.34 3.74 -0.72
C MET A 103 12.33 4.21 -1.77
N VAL A 104 12.33 5.52 -2.06
CA VAL A 104 11.44 6.14 -3.06
C VAL A 104 12.14 6.24 -4.40
N MET A 105 11.43 5.94 -5.49
CA MET A 105 11.95 5.93 -6.85
C MET A 105 11.66 7.24 -7.60
N GLY A 106 12.56 7.66 -8.48
CA GLY A 106 12.40 8.87 -9.30
C GLY A 106 13.19 8.82 -10.60
N LYS A 107 13.19 9.91 -11.38
CA LYS A 107 13.80 9.97 -12.72
C LYS A 107 15.28 9.55 -12.79
N LEU A 108 16.02 9.71 -11.70
CA LEU A 108 17.43 9.34 -11.60
C LEU A 108 17.65 7.88 -11.19
N SER A 109 16.59 7.15 -10.82
CA SER A 109 16.68 5.75 -10.43
C SER A 109 17.03 4.89 -11.65
N GLY A 110 18.18 4.21 -11.56
CA GLY A 110 18.65 3.31 -12.59
C GLY A 110 17.87 1.98 -12.65
N ARG A 111 18.07 1.23 -13.74
CA ARG A 111 17.41 -0.07 -13.97
C ARG A 111 17.66 -1.08 -12.86
N HIS A 112 18.85 -1.05 -12.26
CA HIS A 112 19.20 -1.94 -11.15
C HIS A 112 18.36 -1.64 -9.89
N ALA A 113 18.26 -0.36 -9.51
CA ALA A 113 17.42 0.07 -8.38
C ALA A 113 15.93 -0.23 -8.64
N PHE A 114 15.46 -0.05 -9.88
CA PHE A 114 14.10 -0.44 -10.28
C PHE A 114 13.85 -1.94 -10.09
N ARG A 115 14.75 -2.80 -10.59
CA ARG A 115 14.63 -4.25 -10.42
C ARG A 115 14.63 -4.65 -8.95
N GLN A 116 15.57 -4.13 -8.17
CA GLN A 116 15.66 -4.43 -6.74
C GLN A 116 14.38 -4.02 -6.02
N ARG A 117 13.84 -2.83 -6.30
CA ARG A 117 12.59 -2.37 -5.68
C ARG A 117 11.41 -3.26 -6.05
N LEU A 118 11.31 -3.69 -7.31
CA LEU A 118 10.30 -4.64 -7.72
C LEU A 118 10.43 -5.98 -6.98
N GLU A 119 11.65 -6.49 -6.78
CA GLU A 119 11.90 -7.71 -6.02
C GLU A 119 11.53 -7.56 -4.54
N GLU A 120 11.83 -6.42 -3.91
CA GLU A 120 11.41 -6.08 -2.54
C GLU A 120 9.88 -6.02 -2.39
N LEU A 121 9.18 -5.58 -3.45
CA LEU A 121 7.71 -5.63 -3.56
C LEU A 121 7.17 -7.03 -3.88
N GLY A 122 8.05 -8.02 -4.01
CA GLY A 122 7.71 -9.41 -4.33
C GLY A 122 7.56 -9.70 -5.82
N TYR A 123 7.77 -8.74 -6.71
CA TYR A 123 7.70 -8.92 -8.16
C TYR A 123 9.02 -9.43 -8.74
N LYS A 124 9.04 -10.68 -9.20
CA LYS A 124 10.15 -11.25 -9.97
C LYS A 124 9.82 -11.22 -11.47
N LEU A 125 10.37 -10.24 -12.17
CA LEU A 125 10.21 -10.06 -13.62
C LEU A 125 11.42 -10.60 -14.38
N GLY A 126 11.20 -11.17 -15.57
CA GLY A 126 12.26 -11.58 -16.50
C GLY A 126 12.93 -10.36 -17.16
N GLU A 127 14.10 -10.57 -17.77
CA GLU A 127 14.90 -9.52 -18.42
C GLU A 127 14.07 -8.63 -19.38
N ALA A 128 13.24 -9.25 -20.23
CA ALA A 128 12.41 -8.55 -21.21
C ALA A 128 11.28 -7.72 -20.56
N GLU A 129 10.65 -8.25 -19.51
CA GLU A 129 9.56 -7.58 -18.77
C GLU A 129 10.10 -6.41 -17.96
N VAL A 130 11.26 -6.59 -17.30
CA VAL A 130 11.96 -5.50 -16.60
C VAL A 130 12.29 -4.38 -17.59
N ASN A 131 12.74 -4.70 -18.80
CA ASN A 131 13.03 -3.67 -19.81
C ASN A 131 11.80 -2.86 -20.18
N HIS A 132 10.68 -3.55 -20.45
CA HIS A 132 9.46 -2.86 -20.85
C HIS A 132 8.86 -2.03 -19.69
N ALA A 133 8.79 -2.61 -18.49
CA ALA A 133 8.35 -1.91 -17.28
C ALA A 133 9.25 -0.70 -16.97
N PHE A 134 10.56 -0.83 -17.17
CA PHE A 134 11.52 0.26 -16.95
C PHE A 134 11.36 1.42 -17.93
N GLU A 135 11.07 1.15 -19.21
CA GLU A 135 10.77 2.21 -20.18
C GLU A 135 9.51 3.00 -19.82
N ARG A 136 8.50 2.33 -19.26
CA ARG A 136 7.27 2.99 -18.78
C ARG A 136 7.51 3.74 -17.49
N PHE A 137 8.32 3.19 -16.58
CA PHE A 137 8.82 3.88 -15.40
C PHE A 137 9.52 5.20 -15.77
N LYS A 138 10.40 5.21 -16.78
CA LYS A 138 11.05 6.46 -17.25
C LYS A 138 10.04 7.49 -17.74
N LYS A 139 9.07 7.05 -18.55
CA LYS A 139 8.00 7.95 -19.05
C LYS A 139 7.20 8.53 -17.89
N LEU A 140 6.83 7.71 -16.90
CA LEU A 140 6.10 8.18 -15.74
C LEU A 140 6.95 9.14 -14.90
N ALA A 141 8.24 8.84 -14.73
CA ALA A 141 9.19 9.67 -13.99
C ALA A 141 9.56 10.99 -14.72
N ASP A 142 9.32 11.09 -16.02
CA ASP A 142 9.42 12.36 -16.76
C ASP A 142 8.27 13.31 -16.44
N HIS A 143 7.10 12.79 -16.10
CA HIS A 143 5.90 13.57 -15.79
C HIS A 143 5.65 13.70 -14.28
N LYS A 144 6.22 12.81 -13.47
CA LYS A 144 6.03 12.76 -12.02
C LYS A 144 7.39 12.76 -11.31
N LYS A 145 7.60 13.75 -10.43
CA LYS A 145 8.88 13.89 -9.69
C LYS A 145 9.16 12.70 -8.77
N GLU A 146 8.12 12.09 -8.21
CA GLU A 146 8.20 10.99 -7.25
C GLU A 146 7.28 9.86 -7.69
N ILE A 147 7.85 8.65 -7.76
CA ILE A 147 7.14 7.42 -8.12
C ILE A 147 6.95 6.63 -6.82
N PHE A 148 5.69 6.50 -6.40
CA PHE A 148 5.30 5.75 -5.23
C PHE A 148 5.17 4.26 -5.56
N GLU A 149 5.03 3.45 -4.51
CA GLU A 149 4.84 2.01 -4.64
C GLU A 149 3.63 1.68 -5.51
N GLU A 150 2.54 2.42 -5.37
CA GLU A 150 1.32 2.27 -6.15
C GLU A 150 1.55 2.52 -7.65
N ASP A 151 2.43 3.46 -8.01
CA ASP A 151 2.80 3.73 -9.40
C ASP A 151 3.63 2.58 -10.00
N LEU A 152 4.55 2.02 -9.21
CA LEU A 152 5.34 0.85 -9.60
C LEU A 152 4.42 -0.36 -9.77
N GLU A 153 3.47 -0.55 -8.86
CA GLU A 153 2.45 -1.57 -8.97
C GLU A 153 1.60 -1.41 -10.23
N VAL A 154 1.24 -0.18 -10.63
CA VAL A 154 0.49 0.08 -11.86
C VAL A 154 1.33 -0.31 -13.09
N ILE A 155 2.57 0.17 -13.17
CA ILE A 155 3.49 -0.15 -14.27
C ILE A 155 3.69 -1.65 -14.43
N VAL A 156 3.87 -2.36 -13.31
CA VAL A 156 4.02 -3.82 -13.30
C VAL A 156 2.69 -4.48 -13.63
N SER A 157 1.57 -4.05 -13.05
CA SER A 157 0.26 -4.64 -13.30
C SER A 157 -0.14 -4.58 -14.77
N GLU A 158 0.23 -3.54 -15.50
CA GLU A 158 -0.05 -3.42 -16.94
C GLU A 158 0.88 -4.31 -17.79
N GLU A 159 2.11 -4.60 -17.35
CA GLU A 159 2.92 -5.66 -17.98
C GLU A 159 2.40 -7.05 -17.66
N LEU A 160 1.88 -7.25 -16.46
CA LEU A 160 1.23 -8.50 -16.06
C LEU A 160 -0.12 -8.69 -16.78
N ALA A 161 -0.85 -7.61 -17.08
CA ALA A 161 -2.12 -7.63 -17.80
C ALA A 161 -1.99 -8.03 -19.29
N LYS A 162 -0.77 -8.07 -19.85
CA LYS A 162 -0.51 -8.71 -21.15
C LYS A 162 -0.55 -10.23 -21.08
N MET A 163 -0.53 -10.83 -19.89
CA MET A 163 -0.85 -12.23 -19.66
C MET A 163 -2.33 -12.36 -19.28
N ALA A 164 -3.01 -13.37 -19.84
CA ALA A 164 -4.44 -13.56 -19.64
C ALA A 164 -4.82 -13.51 -18.14
N GLU A 165 -5.78 -12.65 -17.79
CA GLU A 165 -6.32 -12.59 -16.43
C GLU A 165 -6.87 -13.97 -16.06
N ARG A 166 -6.31 -14.58 -15.02
CA ARG A 166 -6.78 -15.87 -14.52
C ARG A 166 -8.20 -15.76 -13.98
N LEU A 167 -8.51 -14.68 -13.27
CA LEU A 167 -9.79 -14.40 -12.65
C LEU A 167 -10.40 -13.15 -13.28
N VAL A 168 -11.60 -13.26 -13.84
CA VAL A 168 -12.35 -12.12 -14.38
C VAL A 168 -13.73 -12.07 -13.73
N LEU A 169 -14.10 -10.93 -13.15
CA LEU A 169 -15.45 -10.72 -12.61
C LEU A 169 -16.44 -10.51 -13.76
N LYS A 170 -17.40 -11.43 -13.92
CA LYS A 170 -18.42 -11.37 -14.97
C LYS A 170 -19.76 -10.86 -14.48
N GLY A 171 -20.14 -11.23 -13.26
CA GLY A 171 -21.42 -10.89 -12.68
C GLY A 171 -21.33 -10.72 -11.18
N LEU A 172 -22.09 -9.76 -10.66
CA LEU A 172 -22.20 -9.48 -9.24
C LEU A 172 -23.62 -9.06 -8.92
N HIS A 173 -24.26 -9.77 -7.99
CA HIS A 173 -25.55 -9.40 -7.45
C HIS A 173 -25.48 -9.42 -5.93
N VAL A 174 -25.85 -8.32 -5.28
CA VAL A 174 -25.76 -8.18 -3.82
C VAL A 174 -27.10 -7.74 -3.27
N LEU A 175 -27.57 -8.48 -2.26
CA LEU A 175 -28.74 -8.15 -1.46
C LEU A 175 -28.28 -7.81 -0.05
N SER A 176 -28.61 -6.62 0.44
CA SER A 176 -28.29 -6.21 1.81
C SER A 176 -29.38 -5.31 2.38
N GLY A 177 -29.49 -5.24 3.70
CA GLY A 177 -30.46 -4.42 4.42
C GLY A 177 -30.12 -4.42 5.91
N THR A 178 -30.76 -3.54 6.69
CA THR A 178 -30.47 -3.40 8.12
C THR A 178 -31.01 -4.54 8.98
N ASP A 179 -31.91 -5.35 8.44
CA ASP A 179 -32.64 -6.43 9.10
C ASP A 179 -32.49 -7.80 8.41
N GLN A 180 -31.59 -7.91 7.44
CA GLN A 180 -31.35 -9.14 6.69
C GLN A 180 -29.86 -9.45 6.58
N VAL A 181 -29.52 -10.74 6.54
CA VAL A 181 -28.13 -11.19 6.36
C VAL A 181 -27.67 -10.82 4.94
N PRO A 182 -26.62 -9.99 4.78
CA PRO A 182 -26.08 -9.65 3.47
C PRO A 182 -25.69 -10.89 2.68
N THR A 183 -26.14 -10.94 1.43
CA THR A 183 -25.95 -12.06 0.51
C THR A 183 -25.37 -11.55 -0.80
N ALA A 184 -24.37 -12.25 -1.33
CA ALA A 184 -23.76 -11.95 -2.61
C ALA A 184 -23.75 -13.19 -3.51
N THR A 185 -24.20 -13.02 -4.74
CA THR A 185 -24.00 -13.98 -5.84
C THR A 185 -22.92 -13.41 -6.75
N VAL A 186 -21.84 -14.16 -6.92
CA VAL A 186 -20.67 -13.75 -7.70
C VAL A 186 -20.47 -14.74 -8.84
N GLU A 187 -20.30 -14.22 -10.05
CA GLU A 187 -19.89 -14.99 -11.22
C GLU A 187 -18.47 -14.57 -11.63
N LEU A 188 -17.55 -15.53 -11.63
CA LEU A 188 -16.17 -15.37 -12.06
C LEU A 188 -15.91 -16.25 -13.28
N GLU A 189 -15.10 -15.77 -14.21
CA GLU A 189 -14.39 -16.62 -15.15
C GLU A 189 -13.04 -16.96 -14.53
N ILE A 190 -12.76 -18.25 -14.31
CA ILE A 190 -11.50 -18.77 -13.77
C ILE A 190 -10.84 -19.65 -14.83
N ASP A 191 -9.67 -19.25 -15.31
CA ASP A 191 -8.92 -19.97 -16.35
C ASP A 191 -9.80 -20.27 -17.60
N GLY A 192 -10.63 -19.28 -17.99
CA GLY A 192 -11.55 -19.37 -19.13
C GLY A 192 -12.88 -20.09 -18.86
N LYS A 193 -13.14 -20.56 -17.64
CA LYS A 193 -14.40 -21.24 -17.27
C LYS A 193 -15.25 -20.39 -16.33
N SER A 194 -16.49 -20.13 -16.72
CA SER A 194 -17.46 -19.45 -15.84
C SER A 194 -17.89 -20.35 -14.68
N VAL A 195 -17.79 -19.80 -13.48
CA VAL A 195 -18.27 -20.38 -12.22
C VAL A 195 -19.08 -19.34 -11.47
N SER A 196 -20.13 -19.77 -10.78
CA SER A 196 -21.00 -18.89 -10.00
C SER A 196 -21.30 -19.51 -8.65
N GLN A 197 -21.31 -18.69 -7.62
CA GLN A 197 -21.64 -19.11 -6.26
C GLN A 197 -22.32 -17.98 -5.50
N THR A 198 -23.15 -18.36 -4.53
CA THR A 198 -23.77 -17.45 -3.58
C THR A 198 -23.19 -17.69 -2.19
N GLY A 199 -22.95 -16.61 -1.45
CA GLY A 199 -22.50 -16.66 -0.07
C GLY A 199 -23.05 -15.49 0.74
N THR A 200 -22.82 -15.54 2.05
CA THR A 200 -23.26 -14.52 3.01
C THR A 200 -22.07 -13.91 3.73
N GLY A 201 -22.29 -12.77 4.37
CA GLY A 201 -21.27 -12.09 5.18
C GLY A 201 -21.90 -11.09 6.15
N ASP A 202 -21.06 -10.46 6.95
CA ASP A 202 -21.48 -9.49 7.96
C ASP A 202 -21.87 -8.12 7.34
N GLY A 203 -21.45 -7.90 6.09
CA GLY A 203 -21.76 -6.73 5.27
C GLY A 203 -21.77 -7.09 3.78
N PRO A 204 -22.26 -6.22 2.89
CA PRO A 204 -22.31 -6.49 1.45
C PRO A 204 -20.92 -6.77 0.86
N VAL A 205 -19.90 -5.98 1.24
CA VAL A 205 -18.52 -6.20 0.78
C VAL A 205 -17.93 -7.50 1.34
N ASP A 206 -18.19 -7.82 2.61
CA ASP A 206 -17.73 -9.06 3.23
C ASP A 206 -18.38 -10.29 2.59
N ALA A 207 -19.69 -10.25 2.29
CA ALA A 207 -20.38 -11.32 1.57
C ALA A 207 -19.75 -11.57 0.19
N VAL A 208 -19.39 -10.51 -0.53
CA VAL A 208 -18.68 -10.60 -1.80
C VAL A 208 -17.30 -11.23 -1.63
N TYR A 209 -16.51 -10.78 -0.65
CA TYR A 209 -15.14 -11.27 -0.45
C TYR A 209 -15.11 -12.73 -0.02
N ARG A 210 -16.01 -13.14 0.89
CA ARG A 210 -16.17 -14.55 1.29
C ARG A 210 -16.59 -15.42 0.12
N THR A 211 -17.50 -14.94 -0.73
CA THR A 211 -17.96 -15.68 -1.92
C THR A 211 -16.85 -15.82 -2.95
N ILE A 212 -16.10 -14.76 -3.25
CA ILE A 212 -14.92 -14.81 -4.13
C ILE A 212 -13.85 -15.74 -3.54
N ALA A 213 -13.61 -15.67 -2.23
CA ALA A 213 -12.64 -16.52 -1.57
C ALA A 213 -13.01 -18.01 -1.66
N ALA A 214 -14.30 -18.33 -1.49
CA ALA A 214 -14.81 -19.68 -1.66
C ALA A 214 -14.71 -20.17 -3.12
N LEU A 215 -15.04 -19.33 -4.10
CA LEU A 215 -14.92 -19.67 -5.53
C LEU A 215 -13.47 -19.94 -5.93
N THR A 216 -12.54 -19.14 -5.42
CA THR A 216 -11.11 -19.19 -5.79
C THR A 216 -10.29 -20.13 -4.91
N GLN A 217 -10.87 -20.62 -3.79
CA GLN A 217 -10.21 -21.43 -2.77
C GLN A 217 -8.93 -20.78 -2.19
N THR A 218 -8.85 -19.44 -2.24
CA THR A 218 -7.75 -18.68 -1.65
C THR A 218 -7.83 -18.72 -0.12
N LYS A 219 -6.67 -18.76 0.51
CA LYS A 219 -6.43 -18.58 1.95
C LYS A 219 -5.94 -17.16 2.27
N SER A 220 -6.02 -16.25 1.30
CA SER A 220 -5.55 -14.88 1.45
C SER A 220 -6.31 -14.14 2.55
N ARG A 221 -5.59 -13.27 3.24
CA ARG A 221 -6.10 -12.40 4.31
C ARG A 221 -6.09 -10.95 3.85
N LEU A 222 -7.22 -10.28 3.98
CA LEU A 222 -7.32 -8.83 3.79
C LEU A 222 -6.60 -8.09 4.94
N LEU A 223 -5.57 -7.32 4.61
CA LEU A 223 -4.80 -6.50 5.56
C LEU A 223 -5.28 -5.05 5.58
N MET A 224 -5.68 -4.53 4.42
CA MET A 224 -6.12 -3.15 4.25
C MET A 224 -7.27 -3.07 3.25
N TYR A 225 -8.22 -2.18 3.53
CA TYR A 225 -9.32 -1.81 2.65
C TYR A 225 -9.50 -0.30 2.76
N VAL A 226 -9.41 0.41 1.63
CA VAL A 226 -9.55 1.86 1.56
C VAL A 226 -10.49 2.20 0.41
N VAL A 227 -11.48 3.06 0.69
CA VAL A 227 -12.41 3.60 -0.30
C VAL A 227 -12.19 5.10 -0.41
N LYS A 228 -12.13 5.61 -1.64
CA LYS A 228 -12.03 7.04 -1.93
C LYS A 228 -13.08 7.44 -2.97
N ALA A 229 -13.67 8.60 -2.80
CA ALA A 229 -14.45 9.22 -3.87
C ALA A 229 -13.48 9.96 -4.82
N ILE A 230 -13.57 9.69 -6.12
CA ILE A 230 -12.74 10.35 -7.13
C ILE A 230 -13.40 11.66 -7.57
N THR A 231 -14.71 11.64 -7.78
CA THR A 231 -15.50 12.78 -8.26
C THR A 231 -16.58 13.16 -7.26
N GLY A 232 -17.06 14.41 -7.34
CA GLY A 232 -18.21 14.86 -6.56
C GLY A 232 -19.51 14.70 -7.36
N GLY A 233 -20.63 14.51 -6.67
CA GLY A 233 -21.94 14.28 -7.29
C GLY A 233 -22.58 12.98 -6.83
N THR A 234 -23.84 12.74 -7.20
CA THR A 234 -24.53 11.47 -6.90
C THR A 234 -24.11 10.33 -7.83
N ASP A 235 -23.32 10.64 -8.86
CA ASP A 235 -22.67 9.75 -9.83
C ASP A 235 -21.16 9.61 -9.55
N ALA A 236 -20.72 9.96 -8.34
CA ALA A 236 -19.33 9.90 -7.94
C ALA A 236 -18.74 8.49 -8.16
N GLN A 237 -17.62 8.42 -8.86
CA GLN A 237 -16.89 7.16 -9.02
C GLN A 237 -16.16 6.82 -7.72
N GLY A 238 -16.38 5.61 -7.21
CA GLY A 238 -15.67 5.06 -6.06
C GLY A 238 -14.41 4.33 -6.51
N GLU A 239 -13.28 4.67 -5.89
CA GLU A 239 -12.04 3.89 -5.98
C GLU A 239 -11.88 3.06 -4.72
N VAL A 240 -11.51 1.79 -4.90
CA VAL A 240 -11.21 0.87 -3.82
C VAL A 240 -9.81 0.32 -4.00
N SER A 241 -8.99 0.48 -2.97
CA SER A 241 -7.68 -0.14 -2.84
C SER A 241 -7.72 -1.18 -1.73
N VAL A 242 -7.19 -2.37 -2.01
CA VAL A 242 -7.04 -3.44 -1.02
C VAL A 242 -5.60 -3.90 -0.93
N ARG A 243 -5.20 -4.39 0.24
CA ARG A 243 -3.95 -5.11 0.43
C ARG A 243 -4.26 -6.49 0.98
N VAL A 244 -3.81 -7.53 0.30
CA VAL A 244 -4.05 -8.92 0.66
C VAL A 244 -2.72 -9.63 0.91
N GLN A 245 -2.74 -10.61 1.81
CA GLN A 245 -1.57 -11.42 2.12
C GLN A 245 -1.90 -12.92 2.05
N GLU A 246 -1.05 -13.68 1.38
CA GLU A 246 -1.14 -15.15 1.30
C GLU A 246 0.28 -15.73 1.24
N ASP A 247 0.54 -16.80 2.00
CA ASP A 247 1.85 -17.49 2.05
C ASP A 247 3.06 -16.54 2.25
N GLY A 248 2.89 -15.55 3.13
CA GLY A 248 3.93 -14.56 3.45
C GLY A 248 4.13 -13.46 2.40
N ARG A 249 3.39 -13.50 1.28
CA ARG A 249 3.43 -12.48 0.23
C ARG A 249 2.31 -11.49 0.42
N THR A 250 2.60 -10.21 0.23
CA THR A 250 1.61 -9.14 0.33
C THR A 250 1.52 -8.44 -1.02
N VAL A 251 0.31 -8.26 -1.55
CA VAL A 251 0.07 -7.52 -2.80
C VAL A 251 -1.09 -6.55 -2.63
N SER A 252 -1.09 -5.47 -3.40
CA SER A 252 -2.21 -4.55 -3.44
C SER A 252 -3.04 -4.73 -4.72
N GLY A 253 -4.35 -4.54 -4.62
CA GLY A 253 -5.28 -4.58 -5.74
C GLY A 253 -6.13 -3.32 -5.79
N HIS A 254 -6.52 -2.92 -7.00
CA HIS A 254 -7.23 -1.69 -7.26
C HIS A 254 -8.49 -1.97 -8.09
N GLY A 255 -9.57 -1.27 -7.77
CA GLY A 255 -10.83 -1.37 -8.49
C GLY A 255 -11.56 -0.04 -8.44
N ALA A 256 -12.13 0.34 -9.57
CA ALA A 256 -12.94 1.55 -9.67
C ALA A 256 -14.26 1.22 -10.34
N ASP A 257 -15.34 1.79 -9.81
CA ASP A 257 -16.69 1.68 -10.34
C ASP A 257 -17.58 2.77 -9.70
N THR A 258 -18.70 3.09 -10.34
CA THR A 258 -19.73 3.94 -9.73
C THR A 258 -20.39 3.27 -8.52
N ASP A 259 -20.42 1.93 -8.50
CA ASP A 259 -20.84 1.15 -7.35
C ASP A 259 -19.62 0.71 -6.51
N ILE A 260 -19.56 1.19 -5.27
CA ILE A 260 -18.47 0.88 -4.31
C ILE A 260 -18.34 -0.64 -4.07
N ILE A 261 -19.44 -1.40 -4.12
CA ILE A 261 -19.40 -2.85 -3.90
C ILE A 261 -18.75 -3.53 -5.11
N THR A 262 -19.11 -3.10 -6.33
CA THR A 262 -18.48 -3.56 -7.57
C THR A 262 -17.00 -3.18 -7.64
N ALA A 263 -16.66 -1.93 -7.29
CA ALA A 263 -15.27 -1.47 -7.18
C ALA A 263 -14.47 -2.33 -6.18
N SER A 264 -15.08 -2.67 -5.04
CA SER A 264 -14.49 -3.53 -4.02
C SER A 264 -14.20 -4.94 -4.55
N ALA A 265 -15.15 -5.53 -5.29
CA ALA A 265 -14.99 -6.85 -5.90
C ALA A 265 -13.84 -6.85 -6.92
N ARG A 266 -13.78 -5.85 -7.80
CA ARG A 266 -12.70 -5.69 -8.78
C ARG A 266 -11.34 -5.53 -8.13
N ALA A 267 -11.24 -4.73 -7.08
CA ALA A 267 -10.00 -4.53 -6.33
C ALA A 267 -9.48 -5.85 -5.74
N TYR A 268 -10.38 -6.66 -5.20
CA TYR A 268 -10.02 -7.95 -4.63
C TYR A 268 -9.61 -8.97 -5.70
N VAL A 269 -10.36 -9.09 -6.80
CA VAL A 269 -9.98 -9.95 -7.94
C VAL A 269 -8.64 -9.54 -8.53
N SER A 270 -8.38 -8.24 -8.68
CA SER A 270 -7.08 -7.70 -9.10
C SER A 270 -5.94 -8.16 -8.19
N ALA A 271 -6.15 -8.12 -6.87
CA ALA A 271 -5.17 -8.58 -5.89
C ALA A 271 -4.93 -10.11 -5.99
N LEU A 272 -5.98 -10.91 -6.16
CA LEU A 272 -5.87 -12.37 -6.29
C LEU A 272 -5.18 -12.80 -7.60
N ASN A 273 -5.38 -12.07 -8.69
CA ASN A 273 -4.64 -12.27 -9.94
C ASN A 273 -3.14 -12.04 -9.73
N LYS A 274 -2.77 -10.97 -9.01
CA LYS A 274 -1.37 -10.70 -8.64
C LYS A 274 -0.78 -11.81 -7.76
N LEU A 275 -1.51 -12.30 -6.75
CA LEU A 275 -1.07 -13.44 -5.92
C LEU A 275 -0.83 -14.71 -6.74
N SER A 276 -1.79 -15.06 -7.60
CA SER A 276 -1.71 -16.26 -8.47
C SER A 276 -0.51 -16.20 -9.42
N TYR A 277 -0.21 -15.02 -9.94
CA TYR A 277 0.96 -14.79 -10.77
C TYR A 277 2.27 -15.05 -10.02
N LEU A 278 2.41 -14.47 -8.82
CA LEU A 278 3.62 -14.65 -8.00
C LEU A 278 3.84 -16.12 -7.60
N ALA A 279 2.76 -16.86 -7.33
CA ALA A 279 2.83 -18.28 -7.02
C ALA A 279 3.34 -19.13 -8.21
N THR A 280 2.79 -18.91 -9.41
CA THR A 280 3.16 -19.66 -10.62
C THR A 280 4.63 -19.49 -11.00
N ARG A 281 5.18 -18.28 -10.82
CA ARG A 281 6.59 -18.01 -11.12
C ARG A 281 7.57 -18.67 -10.17
N GLN A 282 7.22 -18.79 -8.89
CA GLN A 282 8.08 -19.49 -7.95
C GLN A 282 8.16 -20.99 -8.28
N ALA A 283 7.03 -21.61 -8.64
CA ALA A 283 7.00 -23.00 -9.08
C ALA A 283 7.86 -23.24 -10.34
N GLN A 284 7.83 -22.31 -11.31
CA GLN A 284 8.68 -22.38 -12.52
C GLN A 284 10.17 -22.08 -12.24
N GLY A 285 10.46 -21.25 -11.23
CA GLY A 285 11.82 -20.97 -10.77
C GLY A 285 12.44 -22.17 -10.04
N GLU A 286 11.68 -22.85 -9.19
CA GLU A 286 12.11 -24.06 -8.47
C GLU A 286 12.29 -25.26 -9.42
N GLN A 287 11.47 -25.38 -10.47
CA GLN A 287 11.62 -26.42 -11.50
C GLN A 287 12.92 -26.31 -12.31
N LYS A 288 13.47 -25.11 -12.50
CA LYS A 288 14.74 -24.92 -13.21
C LYS A 288 15.97 -25.25 -12.37
N VAL A 289 15.85 -25.28 -11.03
CA VAL A 289 16.97 -25.59 -10.12
C VAL A 289 17.17 -27.10 -9.96
N ASN A 290 16.15 -27.92 -10.22
CA ASN A 290 16.21 -29.39 -10.11
C ASN A 290 16.58 -30.12 -11.42
N LEU A 291 17.23 -29.44 -12.36
CA LEU A 291 17.66 -30.03 -13.64
C LEU A 291 19.13 -29.71 -13.94
N ILE A 292 20.03 -30.09 -13.03
CA ILE A 292 21.40 -30.57 -13.30
C ILE A 292 21.76 -31.60 -12.23
#